data_AF-A0A971FX13-F1
#
_entry.id   AF-A0A971FX13-F1
#
_cell.length_a   1.000
_cell.length_b   1.000
_cell.length_c   1.000
_cell.angle_alpha   90.00
_cell.angle_beta   90.00
_cell.angle_gamma   90.00
#
_symmetry.space_group_name_H-M   'P 1'
#
loop_
_entity.id
_entity.type
_entity.pdbx_description
1 polymer ?
#
loop_
_entity_poly.entity_id
_entity_poly.type
_entity_poly.pdbx_seq_one_letter_code
_entity_poly.pdbx_strand_id
1 'polypeptide(L)' 'MESDPDKRRVGLETMADVYGWEVSDGEGDFFGYTVDHLFADIWNRPGLSRRDRRLVLLG' A
#
# COMPACT_ATOMS: atom_id res chain seq x y z
N MET A 1 -10.75 -2.21 12.65
CA MET A 1 -11.01 -0.79 12.28
C MET A 1 -11.83 -0.80 10.99
N GLU A 2 -12.92 -0.03 10.88
CA GLU A 2 -13.71 -0.01 9.63
C GLU A 2 -12.96 0.83 8.58
N SER A 3 -12.58 0.20 7.48
CA SER A 3 -11.81 0.80 6.40
C SER A 3 -12.71 1.55 5.44
N ASP A 4 -12.30 2.74 5.01
CA ASP A 4 -12.91 3.44 3.88
C ASP A 4 -12.73 2.59 2.60
N PRO A 5 -13.82 2.19 1.90
CA PRO A 5 -13.74 1.32 0.72
C PRO A 5 -12.81 1.86 -0.38
N ASP A 6 -12.75 3.19 -0.55
CA ASP A 6 -11.88 3.79 -1.56
C ASP A 6 -10.41 3.71 -1.15
N LYS A 7 -10.11 3.91 0.14
CA LYS A 7 -8.75 3.70 0.66
C LYS A 7 -8.32 2.26 0.54
N ARG A 8 -9.23 1.32 0.84
CA ARG A 8 -8.96 -0.11 0.74
C ARG A 8 -8.55 -0.48 -0.67
N ARG A 9 -9.32 -0.03 -1.66
CA ARG A 9 -9.04 -0.27 -3.09
C ARG A 9 -7.70 0.32 -3.52
N VAL A 10 -7.44 1.60 -3.23
CA VAL A 10 -6.17 2.26 -3.60
C VAL A 10 -4.97 1.58 -2.93
N GLY A 11 -5.12 1.14 -1.68
CA GLY A 11 -4.10 0.40 -0.95
C GLY A 11 -3.76 -0.92 -1.63
N LEU A 12 -4.76 -1.71 -2.01
CA LEU A 12 -4.56 -2.99 -2.71
C LEU A 12 -3.93 -2.80 -4.09
N GLU A 13 -4.39 -1.81 -4.86
CA GLU A 13 -3.80 -1.45 -6.17
C GLU A 13 -2.32 -1.07 -6.01
N THR A 14 -2.01 -0.22 -5.02
CA THR A 14 -0.64 0.22 -4.74
C THR A 14 0.23 -0.95 -4.26
N MET A 15 -0.30 -1.84 -3.43
CA MET A 15 0.40 -3.02 -2.92
C MET A 15 0.74 -3.99 -4.06
N ALA A 16 -0.21 -4.26 -4.97
CA ALA A 16 0.01 -5.08 -6.15
C ALA A 16 1.10 -4.49 -7.05
N ASP A 17 1.07 -3.18 -7.30
CA ASP A 17 2.10 -2.50 -8.09
C ASP A 17 3.48 -2.54 -7.42
N VAL A 18 3.54 -2.45 -6.09
CA VAL A 18 4.79 -2.50 -5.33
C VAL A 18 5.40 -3.90 -5.36
N TYR A 19 4.59 -4.94 -5.21
CA TYR A 19 5.06 -6.33 -5.25
C TYR A 19 5.27 -6.86 -6.67
N GLY A 20 4.59 -6.31 -7.66
CA GLY A 20 4.68 -6.77 -9.05
C GLY A 20 3.91 -8.05 -9.32
N TRP A 21 2.94 -8.39 -8.46
CA TRP A 21 2.00 -9.51 -8.65
C TRP A 21 0.64 -9.15 -8.06
N GLU A 22 -0.39 -9.91 -8.43
CA GLU A 22 -1.74 -9.73 -7.87
C GLU A 22 -1.77 -10.02 -6.37
N VAL A 23 -2.47 -9.16 -5.63
CA VAL A 23 -2.61 -9.27 -4.18
C VAL A 23 -4.11 -9.41 -3.88
N SER A 24 -4.46 -10.50 -3.20
CA SER A 24 -5.82 -10.69 -2.69
C SER A 24 -6.04 -9.86 -1.43
N ASP A 25 -7.29 -9.44 -1.23
CA ASP A 25 -7.69 -8.84 0.04
C ASP A 25 -7.63 -9.87 1.18
N GLY A 26 -7.30 -9.41 2.38
CA GLY A 26 -7.03 -10.23 3.56
C GLY A 26 -7.67 -9.68 4.83
N GLU A 27 -7.90 -10.56 5.79
CA GLU A 27 -8.53 -10.23 7.06
C GLU A 27 -7.51 -9.81 8.14
N GLY A 28 -8.01 -9.16 9.19
CA GLY A 28 -7.25 -8.83 10.40
C GLY A 28 -6.69 -7.40 10.41
N ASP A 29 -6.56 -6.84 11.61
CA ASP A 29 -6.20 -5.43 11.80
C ASP A 29 -4.82 -5.07 11.25
N PHE A 30 -3.85 -5.99 11.30
CA PHE A 30 -2.50 -5.74 10.78
C PHE A 30 -2.47 -5.63 9.25
N PHE A 31 -3.20 -6.52 8.58
CA PHE A 31 -3.35 -6.46 7.13
C PHE A 31 -4.17 -5.22 6.73
N GLY A 32 -5.25 -4.94 7.48
CA GLY A 32 -6.00 -3.69 7.49
C GLY A 32 -5.09 -2.47 7.43
N TYR A 33 -4.27 -2.29 8.47
CA TYR A 33 -3.36 -1.16 8.61
C TYR A 33 -2.31 -1.08 7.49
N THR A 34 -1.78 -2.23 7.07
CA THR A 34 -0.79 -2.29 5.99
C THR A 34 -1.37 -1.78 4.67
N VAL A 35 -2.56 -2.23 4.30
CA VAL A 35 -3.21 -1.81 3.07
C VAL A 35 -3.67 -0.36 3.16
N ASP A 36 -4.43 -0.02 4.20
CA ASP A 36 -5.15 1.26 4.26
C ASP A 36 -4.24 2.42 4.67
N HIS A 37 -3.19 2.17 5.45
CA HIS A 37 -2.29 3.22 5.89
C HIS A 37 -0.97 3.19 5.12
N LEU A 38 -0.23 2.09 5.14
CA LEU A 38 1.07 2.03 4.48
C LEU A 38 0.91 2.19 2.96
N PHE A 39 0.07 1.39 2.32
CA PHE A 39 -0.06 1.41 0.87
C PHE A 39 -0.98 2.50 0.34
N ALA A 40 -2.15 2.74 0.96
CA ALA A 40 -3.05 3.77 0.45
C ALA A 40 -2.52 5.19 0.73
N ASP A 41 -1.95 5.45 1.91
CA ASP A 41 -1.44 6.78 2.27
C ASP A 41 0.06 6.93 1.98
N ILE A 42 0.94 6.22 2.69
CA ILE A 42 2.39 6.51 2.72
C ILE A 42 3.03 6.35 1.33
N TRP A 43 2.71 5.27 0.63
CA TRP A 43 3.26 4.98 -0.70
C TRP A 43 2.76 5.93 -1.81
N ASN A 44 1.66 6.66 -1.57
CA ASN A 44 1.09 7.61 -2.52
C ASN A 44 1.38 9.08 -2.17
N ARG A 45 2.17 9.37 -1.12
CA ARG A 45 2.58 10.74 -0.78
C ARG A 45 3.37 11.40 -1.93
N PRO A 46 3.29 12.73 -2.11
CA PRO A 46 4.15 13.44 -3.04
C PRO A 46 5.62 13.42 -2.57
N GLY A 47 6.56 13.70 -3.48
CA GLY A 47 7.99 13.85 -3.17
C GLY A 47 8.87 12.82 -3.88
N LEU A 48 8.83 11.56 -3.43
CA LEU A 48 9.62 10.48 -4.04
C LEU A 48 8.78 9.69 -5.05
N SER A 49 9.38 9.31 -6.17
CA SER A 49 8.75 8.32 -7.06
C SER A 49 8.75 6.94 -6.40
N ARG A 50 7.90 6.02 -6.89
CA ARG A 50 7.91 4.62 -6.42
C ARG A 50 9.29 3.96 -6.61
N ARG A 51 10.01 4.30 -7.68
CA ARG A 51 11.38 3.83 -7.91
C ARG A 51 12.33 4.32 -6.82
N ASP A 52 12.25 5.59 -6.45
CA ASP A 52 13.14 6.18 -5.43
C ASP A 52 12.85 5.60 -4.05
N ARG A 53 11.57 5.35 -3.71
CA ARG A 53 11.17 4.68 -2.45
C ARG A 53 11.77 3.28 -2.32
N ARG A 54 11.83 2.51 -3.42
CA ARG A 54 12.44 1.17 -3.40
C ARG A 54 13.94 1.22 -3.16
N LEU A 55 14.64 2.25 -3.64
CA LEU A 55 16.07 2.42 -3.40
C LEU A 55 16.40 2.70 -1.93
N VAL A 56 15.52 3.41 -1.21
CA VAL A 56 15.69 3.67 0.23
C VAL A 56 15.49 2.40 1.07
N LEU A 57 14.61 1.49 0.63
CA LEU A 57 14.32 0.23 1.33
C LEU A 57 15.38 -0.86 1.11
N LEU A 58 16.07 -0.84 -0.03
CA LEU A 58 17.11 -1.82 -0.40
C LEU A 58 18.53 -1.37 -0.02
N GLY A 59 18.68 -0.17 0.53
CA GLY A 59 19.97 0.38 0.98
C GLY A 59 20.55 -0.34 2.20
#